data_AF-A0A968SP50-F1
#
_entry.id   AF-A0A968SP50-F1
#
_cell.length_a   1.000
_cell.length_b   1.000
_cell.length_c   1.000
_cell.angle_alpha   90.00
_cell.angle_beta   90.00
_cell.angle_gamma   90.00
#
_symmetry.space_group_name_H-M   'P 1'
#
loop_
_entity.id
_entity.type
_entity.pdbx_description
1 polymer ?
#
loop_
_entity_poly.entity_id
_entity_poly.type
_entity_poly.pdbx_seq_one_letter_code
_entity_poly.pdbx_strand_id
1 'polypeptide(L)' 'MAEVFVKISQQSEEELFINAEMVRSGMAYHYDRYSGSCLGKSQIEDAENEARLRSIGVWNGEHQKPWDYRRKTN' A
#
# COMPACT_ATOMS: atom_id res chain seq x y z
N MET A 1 7.92 8.78 1.82
CA MET A 1 7.53 7.70 0.88
C MET A 1 7.43 8.30 -0.51
N ALA A 2 7.83 7.58 -1.57
CA ALA A 2 7.67 8.08 -2.95
C ALA A 2 6.24 7.79 -3.42
N GLU A 3 5.55 8.76 -4.02
CA GLU A 3 4.18 8.61 -4.53
C GLU A 3 4.20 8.56 -6.06
N VAL A 4 3.49 7.59 -6.66
CA VAL A 4 3.46 7.39 -8.11
C VAL A 4 2.01 7.39 -8.59
N PHE A 5 1.67 8.38 -9.42
CA PHE A 5 0.38 8.51 -10.08
C PHE A 5 0.57 8.27 -11.58
N VAL A 6 -0.29 7.44 -12.18
CA VAL A 6 -0.22 7.08 -13.59
C VAL A 6 -1.59 7.28 -14.22
N LYS A 7 -1.65 7.94 -15.39
CA LYS A 7 -2.91 8.06 -16.15
C LYS A 7 -3.35 6.68 -16.64
N ILE A 8 -4.62 6.36 -16.42
CA ILE A 8 -5.18 5.03 -16.77
C ILE A 8 -5.29 4.87 -18.29
N SER A 9 -5.57 5.96 -19.01
CA SER A 9 -5.55 5.97 -20.47
C SER A 9 -5.16 7.36 -21.00
N GLN A 10 -4.78 7.45 -22.28
CA GLN A 10 -4.42 8.73 -22.90
C GLN A 10 -5.59 9.73 -22.99
N GLN A 11 -6.83 9.25 -22.86
CA GLN A 11 -8.05 10.06 -22.98
C GLN A 11 -8.74 10.26 -21.63
N SER A 12 -8.25 9.63 -20.56
CA SER A 12 -8.81 9.76 -19.22
C SER A 12 -8.03 10.80 -18.41
N GLU A 13 -8.75 11.63 -17.65
CA GLU A 13 -8.18 12.48 -16.63
C GLU A 13 -7.95 11.74 -15.31
N GLU A 14 -8.41 10.48 -15.21
CA GLU A 14 -8.22 9.67 -14.02
C GLU A 14 -6.78 9.17 -13.91
N GLU A 15 -6.20 9.42 -12.73
CA GLU A 15 -4.88 8.93 -12.35
C GLU A 15 -5.04 7.80 -11.32
N LEU A 16 -4.38 6.68 -11.59
CA LEU A 16 -4.24 5.60 -10.65
C LEU A 16 -3.07 5.88 -9.73
N PHE A 17 -3.36 5.94 -8.44
CA PHE A 17 -2.32 5.97 -7.41
C PHE A 17 -1.79 4.56 -7.18
N ILE A 18 -0.63 4.25 -7.76
CA ILE A 18 -0.08 2.90 -7.81
C ILE A 18 0.19 2.34 -6.40
N ASN A 19 0.65 3.17 -5.47
CA ASN A 19 0.98 2.70 -4.13
C ASN A 19 -0.27 2.20 -3.37
N ALA A 20 -1.39 2.92 -3.50
CA ALA A 20 -2.65 2.47 -2.92
C ALA A 20 -3.12 1.17 -3.59
N GLU A 21 -2.99 1.06 -4.91
CA GLU A 21 -3.41 -0.16 -5.62
C GLU A 21 -2.56 -1.38 -5.26
N MET A 22 -1.24 -1.21 -5.11
CA MET A 22 -0.34 -2.27 -4.63
C MET A 22 -0.74 -2.76 -3.24
N VAL A 23 -1.15 -1.86 -2.35
CA VAL A 23 -1.61 -2.22 -1.00
C VAL A 23 -2.99 -2.88 -1.05
N ARG A 24 -3.93 -2.34 -1.83
CA ARG A 24 -5.28 -2.89 -2.01
C ARG A 24 -5.25 -4.32 -2.56
N SER A 25 -4.37 -4.55 -3.53
CA SER A 25 -4.14 -5.87 -4.13
C SER A 25 -3.31 -6.81 -3.23
N GLY A 26 -2.99 -6.40 -2.00
CA GLY A 26 -2.26 -7.21 -1.02
C GLY A 26 -0.80 -7.49 -1.40
N MET A 27 -0.22 -6.73 -2.32
CA MET A 27 1.16 -6.90 -2.78
C MET A 27 2.18 -6.19 -1.87
N ALA A 28 1.72 -5.23 -1.06
CA ALA A 28 2.57 -4.44 -0.18
C ALA A 28 1.90 -4.18 1.18
N TYR A 29 2.73 -4.06 2.21
CA TYR A 29 2.32 -3.52 3.51
C TYR A 29 2.36 -1.99 3.49
N HIS A 30 1.37 -1.34 4.09
CA HIS A 30 1.46 0.07 4.41
C HIS A 30 2.46 0.27 5.56
N TYR A 31 3.38 1.21 5.39
CA TYR A 31 4.37 1.54 6.41
C TYR A 31 4.13 2.94 6.97
N ASP A 32 3.23 3.03 7.95
CA ASP A 32 2.70 4.29 8.49
C ASP A 32 3.77 5.29 8.93
N ARG A 33 4.92 4.80 9.43
CA ARG A 33 6.07 5.62 9.85
C ARG A 33 6.50 6.66 8.81
N TYR A 34 6.35 6.38 7.51
CA TYR A 34 6.83 7.25 6.43
C TYR A 34 5.73 7.78 5.51
N SER A 35 4.45 7.55 5.82
CA SER A 35 3.32 8.08 5.05
C SER A 35 2.66 9.31 5.66
N GLY A 36 3.07 9.73 6.87
CA GLY A 36 2.43 10.83 7.60
C GLY A 36 2.32 12.18 6.86
N SER A 37 3.20 12.44 5.90
CA SER A 37 3.22 13.68 5.10
C SER A 37 2.85 13.49 3.63
N CYS A 38 2.34 12.30 3.26
CA CYS A 38 2.01 11.96 1.87
C CYS A 38 0.56 12.34 1.55
N LEU A 39 0.32 12.87 0.35
CA LEU A 39 -1.01 13.32 -0.09
C LEU A 39 -1.98 12.14 -0.21
N GLY A 40 -1.48 10.98 -0.66
CA GLY A 40 -2.25 9.75 -0.82
C GLY A 40 -2.34 8.88 0.45
N LYS A 41 -2.03 9.42 1.63
CA LYS A 41 -2.01 8.63 2.88
C LYS A 41 -3.36 7.94 3.13
N SER A 42 -4.47 8.68 3.09
CA SER A 42 -5.80 8.13 3.35
C SER A 42 -6.17 7.01 2.38
N GLN A 43 -5.84 7.16 1.10
CA GLN A 43 -6.08 6.13 0.08
C GLN A 43 -5.34 4.82 0.37
N ILE A 44 -4.15 4.91 0.97
CA ILE A 44 -3.37 3.72 1.35
C ILE A 44 -3.92 3.08 2.62
N GLU A 45 -4.34 3.88 3.60
CA GLU A 45 -4.98 3.38 4.81
C GLU A 45 -6.28 2.62 4.47
N ASP A 46 -7.11 3.21 3.61
CA ASP A 46 -8.33 2.59 3.12
C ASP A 46 -8.03 1.30 2.33
N ALA A 47 -7.03 1.34 1.45
CA ALA A 47 -6.58 0.17 0.69
C ALA A 47 -6.08 -0.97 1.60
N GLU A 48 -5.33 -0.65 2.66
CA GLU A 48 -4.82 -1.64 3.60
C GLU A 48 -5.97 -2.27 4.40
N ASN A 49 -6.93 -1.45 4.84
CA ASN A 49 -8.13 -1.92 5.53
C ASN A 49 -8.95 -2.85 4.63
N GLU A 50 -9.14 -2.51 3.36
CA GLU A 50 -9.83 -3.37 2.40
C GLU A 50 -9.11 -4.72 2.21
N ALA A 51 -7.79 -4.68 2.00
CA ALA A 51 -6.99 -5.88 1.80
C ALA A 51 -6.98 -6.80 3.03
N ARG A 52 -6.98 -6.23 4.24
CA ARG A 52 -7.13 -6.97 5.51
C ARG A 52 -8.50 -7.62 5.64
N LEU A 53 -9.58 -6.87 5.42
CA LEU A 53 -10.96 -7.36 5.53
C LEU A 53 -11.24 -8.51 4.56
N ARG A 54 -10.63 -8.45 3.37
CA ARG A 54 -10.77 -9.47 2.32
C ARG A 54 -9.71 -10.55 2.37
N SER A 55 -8.76 -10.47 3.30
CA SER A 55 -7.64 -11.41 3.45
C SER A 55 -6.86 -11.61 2.14
N ILE A 56 -6.41 -10.53 1.51
CA ILE A 56 -5.72 -10.55 0.20
C ILE A 56 -4.20 -10.51 0.36
N GLY A 57 -3.49 -11.32 -0.43
CA GLY A 57 -2.03 -11.26 -0.55
C GLY A 57 -1.32 -11.43 0.78
N VAL A 58 -0.50 -10.46 1.18
CA VAL A 58 0.23 -10.47 2.47
C VAL A 58 -0.67 -10.43 3.72
N TRP A 59 -1.99 -10.30 3.55
CA TRP A 59 -3.01 -10.35 4.61
C TRP A 59 -3.79 -11.67 4.67
N ASN A 60 -3.48 -12.66 3.82
CA ASN A 60 -4.20 -13.94 3.76
C ASN A 60 -3.74 -14.98 4.79
N GLY A 61 -2.91 -14.58 5.76
CA GLY A 61 -2.32 -15.45 6.76
C GLY A 61 -1.30 -14.71 7.62
N GLU A 62 -0.55 -15.46 8.41
CA GLU A 62 0.51 -14.91 9.26
C GLU A 62 1.82 -14.77 8.48
N HIS A 63 2.03 -13.59 7.92
CA HIS A 63 3.26 -13.24 7.20
C HIS A 63 4.10 -12.25 8.01
N GLN A 64 5.43 -12.36 7.92
CA GLN A 64 6.33 -11.46 8.64
C GLN A 64 6.45 -10.12 7.90
N LYS A 65 6.14 -9.02 8.59
CA LYS A 65 6.34 -7.68 8.05
C LYS A 65 7.83 -7.38 7.83
N PRO A 66 8.21 -6.71 6.72
CA PRO A 66 9.62 -6.47 6.39
C PRO A 66 10.42 -5.73 7.47
N TRP A 67 9.80 -4.78 8.19
CA TRP A 67 10.49 -4.07 9.28
C TRP A 67 10.68 -4.94 10.53
N ASP A 68 9.81 -5.92 10.77
CA ASP A 68 10.00 -6.89 11.86
C ASP A 68 11.17 -7.81 11.54
N TYR A 69 11.30 -8.23 10.28
CA TYR A 69 12.47 -8.98 9.82
C TYR A 69 13.76 -8.16 9.99
N ARG A 70 13.79 -6.93 9.47
CA ARG A 70 14.98 -6.05 9.57
C ARG A 70 15.42 -5.79 11.00
N ARG A 71 14.50 -5.70 11.96
CA ARG A 71 14.83 -5.52 13.38
C ARG A 71 15.47 -6.75 14.03
N LYS A 72 15.21 -7.96 13.51
CA LYS A 72 15.82 -9.20 14.04
C LYS A 72 17.24 -9.42 13.54
N THR A 73 17.59 -8.85 12.38
CA THR A 73 18.91 -9.01 11.73
C THR A 73 19.90 -7.91 12.10
N ASN A 74 19.51 -6.97 12.96
CA ASN A 74 20.32 -5.83 13.42
C ASN A 74 20.62 -5.99 14.91
#